data_AF-A0A1K0IKK1-F1
#
_entry.id   AF-A0A1K0IKK1-F1
#
_cell.length_a   1.000
_cell.length_b   1.000
_cell.length_c   1.000
_cell.angle_alpha   90.00
_cell.angle_beta   90.00
_cell.angle_gamma   90.00
#
_symmetry.space_group_name_H-M   'P 1'
#
loop_
_entity.id
_entity.type
_entity.pdbx_description
1 polymer ?
#
loop_
_entity_poly.entity_id
_entity_poly.type
_entity_poly.pdbx_seq_one_letter_code
_entity_poly.pdbx_strand_id
1 'polypeptide(L)'
;MEQLSLMSFGLAASSAMGETLPSMVSSIVTLLSTATEGSDIAHEFLRRVSLYGCQSGEGYMHQTMGEWAAYGTRYTHTFVPRLYRIDDPAMRLLRRDLLVDTFVQTQGLSFTVHFPDQISAFNPAPNWGGELHRMIEHCDAA
;
A
#
# COMPACT_ATOMS: atom_id res chain seq x y z
N MET A 1 -15.48 17.89 -0.46
CA MET A 1 -15.09 17.41 0.89
C MET A 1 -14.06 16.32 0.67
N GLU A 2 -12.86 16.45 1.24
CA GLU A 2 -11.79 15.47 1.05
C GLU A 2 -12.10 14.19 1.83
N GLN A 3 -11.92 13.02 1.19
CA GLN A 3 -12.14 11.73 1.82
C GLN A 3 -10.86 10.91 1.79
N LEU A 4 -10.43 10.44 2.97
CA LEU A 4 -9.24 9.61 3.12
C LEU A 4 -9.63 8.13 3.17
N SER A 5 -9.01 7.33 2.31
CA SER A 5 -9.21 5.88 2.23
C SER A 5 -7.90 5.14 2.48
N LEU A 6 -7.97 3.99 3.14
CA LEU A 6 -6.83 3.09 3.35
C LEU A 6 -6.99 1.86 2.46
N MET A 7 -6.03 1.60 1.57
CA MET A 7 -6.00 0.36 0.79
C MET A 7 -5.01 -0.63 1.41
N SER A 8 -5.48 -1.86 1.65
CA SER A 8 -4.67 -2.93 2.22
C SER A 8 -4.37 -3.98 1.16
N PHE A 9 -3.09 -4.32 1.01
CA PHE A 9 -2.58 -5.39 0.16
C PHE A 9 -1.85 -6.40 1.04
N GLY A 10 -2.17 -7.68 0.89
CA GLY A 10 -1.43 -8.77 1.53
C GLY A 10 -0.48 -9.39 0.52
N LEU A 11 0.82 -9.43 0.82
CA LEU A 11 1.84 -9.96 -0.07
C LEU A 11 2.55 -11.13 0.59
N ALA A 12 2.74 -12.22 -0.17
CA ALA A 12 3.56 -13.35 0.23
C ALA A 12 4.52 -13.72 -0.90
N ALA A 13 5.72 -14.17 -0.52
CA ALA A 13 6.70 -14.67 -1.46
C ALA A 13 6.14 -15.91 -2.18
N SER A 14 6.42 -16.00 -3.48
CA SER A 14 5.91 -17.04 -4.35
C SER A 14 7.01 -17.50 -5.31
N SER A 15 7.09 -18.81 -5.54
CA SER A 15 8.06 -19.41 -6.45
C SER A 15 7.55 -19.53 -7.90
N ALA A 16 6.24 -19.40 -8.12
CA ALA A 16 5.62 -19.72 -9.41
C ALA A 16 5.01 -18.49 -10.10
N MET A 17 4.32 -17.63 -9.36
CA MET A 17 3.54 -16.52 -9.90
C MET A 17 3.73 -15.25 -9.08
N GLY A 18 3.36 -14.10 -9.65
CA GLY A 18 3.41 -12.81 -8.97
C GLY A 18 4.43 -11.86 -9.56
N GLU A 19 4.49 -10.68 -8.96
CA GLU A 19 5.29 -9.57 -9.44
C GLU A 19 6.59 -9.44 -8.64
N THR A 20 7.65 -9.02 -9.32
CA THR A 20 8.92 -8.68 -8.68
C THR A 20 8.94 -7.18 -8.35
N LEU A 21 9.82 -6.77 -7.44
CA LEU A 21 10.00 -5.34 -7.17
C LEU A 21 10.35 -4.55 -8.45
N PRO A 22 11.28 -5.00 -9.31
CA PRO A 22 11.55 -4.33 -10.58
C PRO A 22 10.31 -4.20 -11.47
N SER A 23 9.52 -5.28 -11.63
CA SER A 23 8.34 -5.23 -12.51
C SER A 23 7.29 -4.24 -11.99
N MET A 24 7.04 -4.23 -10.67
CA MET A 24 6.11 -3.28 -10.05
C MET A 24 6.57 -1.82 -10.27
N VAL A 25 7.86 -1.54 -10.02
CA VAL A 25 8.42 -0.20 -10.19
C VAL A 25 8.35 0.25 -11.65
N SER A 26 8.69 -0.61 -12.62
CA SER A 26 8.57 -0.29 -14.04
C SER A 26 7.13 -0.03 -14.48
N SER A 27 6.17 -0.82 -13.98
CA SER A 27 4.75 -0.62 -14.27
C SER A 27 4.25 0.72 -13.73
N ILE A 28 4.61 1.09 -12.50
CA ILE A 28 4.22 2.38 -11.91
C ILE A 28 4.88 3.54 -12.67
N VAL A 29 6.16 3.44 -13.00
CA VAL A 29 6.86 4.46 -13.80
C VAL A 29 6.19 4.66 -15.15
N THR A 30 5.84 3.57 -15.83
CA THR A 30 5.10 3.61 -17.11
C THR A 30 3.77 4.33 -16.93
N LEU A 31 2.98 3.94 -15.94
CA LEU A 31 1.67 4.55 -15.66
C LEU A 31 1.80 6.05 -15.38
N LEU A 32 2.70 6.45 -14.49
CA LEU A 32 2.92 7.87 -14.16
C LEU A 32 3.38 8.66 -15.38
N SER A 33 4.29 8.10 -16.18
CA SER A 33 4.79 8.77 -17.39
C SER A 33 3.71 8.93 -18.46
N THR A 34 2.70 8.05 -18.49
CA THR A 34 1.57 8.14 -19.43
C THR A 34 0.44 9.05 -18.94
N ALA A 35 0.20 9.09 -17.63
CA ALA A 35 -0.93 9.81 -17.04
C ALA A 35 -0.66 11.30 -16.89
N THR A 36 0.60 11.69 -16.72
CA THR A 36 1.01 13.10 -16.66
C THR A 36 1.79 13.42 -17.91
N GLU A 37 1.51 14.53 -18.60
CA GLU A 37 2.28 15.03 -19.76
C GLU A 37 3.72 15.46 -19.39
N GLY A 38 4.37 14.78 -18.46
CA GLY A 38 5.66 15.13 -17.89
C GLY A 38 6.30 13.96 -17.15
N SER A 39 7.59 13.79 -17.37
CA SER A 39 8.41 12.75 -16.76
C SER A 39 8.73 13.02 -15.27
N ASP A 40 8.46 14.22 -14.77
CA ASP A 40 8.90 14.70 -13.46
C ASP A 40 8.32 13.88 -12.30
N ILE A 41 7.04 13.49 -12.38
CA ILE A 41 6.39 12.68 -11.33
C ILE A 41 6.96 11.25 -11.31
N ALA A 42 7.24 10.68 -12.47
CA ALA A 42 7.89 9.37 -12.57
C ALA A 42 9.33 9.40 -12.01
N HIS A 43 10.08 10.48 -12.26
CA HIS A 43 11.39 10.71 -11.67
C HIS A 43 11.33 10.88 -10.15
N GLU A 44 10.38 11.66 -9.64
CA GLU A 44 10.18 11.84 -8.20
C GLU A 44 9.80 10.52 -7.51
N PHE A 45 8.96 9.70 -8.15
CA PHE A 45 8.66 8.36 -7.67
C PHE A 45 9.93 7.51 -7.56
N LEU A 46 10.75 7.44 -8.61
CA LEU A 46 12.02 6.69 -8.60
C LEU A 46 12.98 7.21 -7.52
N ARG A 47 13.06 8.52 -7.32
CA ARG A 47 13.85 9.13 -6.25
C ARG A 47 13.36 8.71 -4.87
N ARG A 48 12.04 8.61 -4.65
CA ARG A 48 11.49 8.15 -3.36
C ARG A 48 11.73 6.66 -3.14
N VAL A 49 11.62 5.85 -4.18
CA VAL A 49 11.95 4.42 -4.14
C VAL A 49 13.41 4.22 -3.72
N SER A 50 14.35 5.00 -4.28
CA SER A 50 15.77 4.88 -3.91
C SER A 50 16.09 5.38 -2.50
N LEU A 51 15.25 6.23 -1.91
CA LEU A 51 15.37 6.65 -0.52
C LEU A 51 14.74 5.65 0.46
N TYR A 52 13.87 4.77 0.00
CA TYR A 52 13.24 3.79 0.86
C TYR A 52 14.27 2.76 1.37
N GLY A 53 14.34 2.61 2.69
CA GLY A 53 15.31 1.71 3.33
C GLY A 53 16.74 2.26 3.46
N CYS A 54 16.99 3.51 3.06
CA CYS A 54 18.33 4.13 3.13
C CYS A 54 18.90 4.23 4.56
N GLN A 55 18.03 4.13 5.57
CA GLN A 55 18.40 4.13 6.98
C GLN A 55 19.10 2.83 7.42
N SER A 56 18.91 1.76 6.65
CA SER A 56 19.42 0.41 6.95
C SER A 56 20.43 -0.09 5.92
N GLY A 57 20.83 0.74 4.95
CA GLY A 57 21.73 0.39 3.86
C GLY A 57 21.53 1.27 2.63
N GLU A 58 21.98 0.82 1.47
CA GLU A 58 21.65 1.47 0.20
C GLU A 58 20.21 1.12 -0.20
N GLY A 59 19.42 2.13 -0.58
CA GLY A 59 18.07 1.92 -1.08
C GLY A 59 18.06 1.38 -2.51
N TYR A 60 16.90 0.90 -2.96
CA TYR A 60 16.77 0.28 -4.28
C TYR A 60 16.85 1.31 -5.42
N MET A 61 17.94 1.27 -6.19
CA MET A 61 18.14 2.10 -7.38
C MET A 61 17.71 1.35 -8.65
N HIS A 62 16.46 1.56 -9.08
CA HIS A 62 15.84 0.79 -10.16
C HIS A 62 16.68 0.70 -11.44
N GLN A 63 17.31 1.81 -11.86
CA GLN A 63 18.10 1.88 -13.10
C GLN A 63 19.33 0.95 -13.10
N THR A 64 19.95 0.74 -11.94
CA THR A 64 21.19 -0.06 -11.82
C THR A 64 20.98 -1.42 -11.20
N MET A 65 19.91 -1.57 -10.39
CA MET A 65 19.64 -2.76 -9.58
C MET A 65 18.46 -3.59 -10.11
N GLY A 66 17.77 -3.16 -11.17
CA GLY A 66 16.62 -3.86 -11.76
C GLY A 66 16.84 -5.34 -12.05
N GLU A 67 18.03 -5.66 -12.55
CA GLU A 67 18.42 -7.03 -12.95
C GLU A 67 19.12 -7.82 -11.84
N TRP A 68 19.25 -7.27 -10.63
CA TRP A 68 19.93 -7.96 -9.54
C TRP A 68 19.06 -9.10 -9.01
N ALA A 69 19.65 -10.28 -8.87
CA ALA A 69 18.96 -11.47 -8.35
C ALA A 69 18.34 -11.25 -6.96
N ALA A 70 18.90 -10.35 -6.14
CA ALA A 70 18.37 -9.98 -4.84
C ALA A 70 16.92 -9.44 -4.89
N TYR A 71 16.50 -8.89 -6.03
CA TYR A 71 15.14 -8.35 -6.24
C TYR A 71 14.27 -9.26 -7.12
N GLY A 72 14.72 -10.47 -7.41
CA GLY A 72 14.02 -11.45 -8.24
C GLY A 72 12.90 -12.21 -7.50
N THR A 73 12.76 -12.04 -6.18
CA THR A 73 11.66 -12.64 -5.41
C THR A 73 10.32 -12.13 -5.94
N ARG A 74 9.42 -13.08 -6.27
CA ARG A 74 8.06 -12.76 -6.71
C ARG A 74 7.13 -12.70 -5.50
N TYR A 75 6.20 -11.76 -5.53
CA TYR A 75 5.17 -11.60 -4.53
C TYR A 75 3.79 -11.75 -5.16
N THR A 76 2.93 -12.51 -4.51
CA THR A 76 1.52 -12.67 -4.90
C THR A 76 0.60 -12.17 -3.81
N HIS A 77 -0.62 -11.81 -4.20
CA HIS A 77 -1.64 -11.38 -3.27
C HIS A 77 -2.12 -12.56 -2.41
N THR A 78 -2.14 -12.38 -1.08
CA THR A 78 -2.69 -13.37 -0.13
C THR A 78 -4.19 -13.23 0.05
N PHE A 79 -4.74 -12.08 -0.32
CA PHE A 79 -6.18 -11.79 -0.32
C PHE A 79 -6.50 -10.71 -1.36
N VAL A 80 -7.75 -10.65 -1.79
CA VAL A 80 -8.25 -9.57 -2.65
C VAL A 80 -8.06 -8.22 -1.94
N PRO A 81 -7.53 -7.18 -2.61
CA PRO A 81 -7.32 -5.88 -1.98
C PRO A 81 -8.56 -5.37 -1.25
N ARG A 82 -8.34 -4.73 -0.11
CA ARG A 82 -9.42 -4.22 0.74
C ARG A 82 -9.30 -2.71 0.83
N LEU A 83 -10.36 -1.99 0.49
CA LEU A 83 -10.42 -0.54 0.61
C LEU A 83 -11.23 -0.18 1.84
N TYR A 84 -10.63 0.57 2.74
CA TYR A 84 -11.22 1.00 3.99
C TYR A 84 -11.52 2.48 3.99
N ARG A 85 -12.67 2.83 4.53
CA ARG A 85 -13.07 4.19 4.82
C ARG A 85 -12.56 4.59 6.19
N ILE A 86 -11.64 5.57 6.25
CA ILE A 86 -11.02 6.00 7.52
C ILE A 86 -11.97 6.85 8.36
N ASP A 87 -12.95 7.48 7.71
CA ASP A 87 -14.01 8.26 8.35
C ASP A 87 -15.08 7.40 9.05
N ASP A 88 -15.02 6.06 8.89
CA ASP A 88 -15.96 5.14 9.52
C ASP A 88 -15.77 5.11 11.06
N PRO A 89 -16.80 5.47 11.85
CA PRO A 89 -16.73 5.47 13.31
C PRO A 89 -16.44 4.10 13.94
N ALA A 90 -16.70 2.99 13.23
CA ALA A 90 -16.38 1.64 13.68
C ALA A 90 -14.95 1.23 13.32
N MET A 91 -14.25 1.96 12.44
CA MET A 91 -12.85 1.71 12.14
C MET A 91 -11.97 2.12 13.33
N ARG A 92 -11.00 1.27 13.65
CA ARG A 92 -9.96 1.55 14.64
C ARG A 92 -8.62 1.35 13.96
N LEU A 93 -7.92 2.45 13.71
CA LEU A 93 -6.55 2.42 13.21
C LEU A 93 -5.60 2.49 14.39
N LEU A 94 -4.83 1.43 14.62
CA LEU A 94 -3.76 1.45 15.61
C LEU A 94 -2.63 2.34 15.09
N ARG A 95 -2.59 3.58 15.58
CA ARG A 95 -1.51 4.53 15.31
C ARG A 95 -0.38 4.31 16.32
N ARG A 96 0.84 4.71 15.98
CA ARG A 96 2.03 4.43 16.79
C ARG A 96 2.00 5.08 18.17
N ASP A 97 1.36 6.25 18.28
CA ASP A 97 1.02 6.93 19.52
C ASP A 97 0.01 6.12 20.36
N LEU A 98 -0.99 5.51 19.73
CA LEU A 98 -1.99 4.66 20.39
C LEU A 98 -1.45 3.29 20.83
N LEU A 99 -0.29 2.86 20.28
CA LEU A 99 0.39 1.63 20.72
C LEU A 99 0.90 1.73 22.17
N VAL A 100 1.18 2.94 22.66
CA VAL A 100 1.63 3.16 24.04
C VAL A 100 0.48 2.96 25.03
N ASP A 101 -0.75 3.23 24.60
CA ASP A 101 -1.98 3.13 25.41
C ASP A 101 -2.73 1.81 25.20
N THR A 102 -2.28 0.96 24.29
CA THR A 102 -2.83 -0.40 24.09
C THR A 102 -1.93 -1.44 24.75
N PHE A 103 -2.51 -2.58 25.15
CA PHE A 103 -1.81 -3.70 25.81
C PHE A 103 -0.78 -4.43 24.91
N VAL A 104 -0.19 -3.74 23.94
CA VAL A 104 0.75 -4.30 22.97
C VAL A 104 2.17 -3.98 23.41
N GLN A 105 2.84 -4.96 24.03
CA GLN A 105 4.29 -4.86 24.22
C GLN A 105 4.97 -4.90 22.85
N THR A 106 5.77 -3.87 22.53
CA THR A 106 6.47 -3.74 21.23
C THR A 106 7.43 -4.90 20.91
N GLN A 107 7.74 -5.76 21.88
CA GLN A 107 8.55 -6.99 21.73
C GLN A 107 7.80 -8.29 22.07
N GLY A 108 6.50 -8.23 22.38
CA GLY A 108 5.67 -9.39 22.74
C GLY A 108 4.93 -9.98 21.55
N LEU A 109 5.08 -11.28 21.30
CA LEU A 109 4.45 -12.03 20.20
C LEU A 109 2.96 -12.37 20.45
N SER A 110 2.31 -11.76 21.44
CA SER A 110 0.92 -12.05 21.77
C SER A 110 0.14 -10.77 22.00
N PHE A 111 -0.95 -10.63 21.27
CA PHE A 111 -1.90 -9.53 21.38
C PHE A 111 -3.30 -10.10 21.60
N THR A 112 -4.05 -9.52 22.54
CA THR A 112 -5.47 -9.83 22.74
C THR A 112 -6.28 -8.81 21.98
N VAL A 113 -7.02 -9.25 20.96
CA VAL A 113 -7.93 -8.38 20.21
C VAL A 113 -9.28 -8.36 20.92
N HIS A 114 -9.65 -7.21 21.48
CA HIS A 114 -11.03 -6.95 21.90
C HIS A 114 -11.79 -6.44 20.69
N PHE A 115 -12.64 -7.28 20.10
CA PHE A 115 -13.51 -6.85 19.01
C PHE A 115 -14.59 -5.91 19.56
N PRO A 116 -14.90 -4.82 18.85
CA PRO A 116 -16.01 -3.95 19.24
C PRO A 116 -17.34 -4.71 19.14
N ASP A 117 -18.31 -4.32 19.96
CA ASP A 117 -19.67 -4.88 19.95
C ASP A 117 -20.39 -4.69 18.60
N GLN A 118 -19.90 -3.75 17.79
CA GLN A 118 -20.41 -3.46 16.45
C GLN A 118 -19.27 -3.41 15.44
N ILE A 119 -19.42 -4.14 14.34
CA ILE A 119 -18.51 -4.16 13.20
C ILE A 119 -19.22 -3.49 12.02
N SER A 120 -18.51 -2.66 11.26
CA SER A 120 -19.08 -2.04 10.05
C SER A 120 -19.40 -3.09 8.99
N ALA A 121 -20.64 -3.08 8.49
CA ALA A 121 -21.09 -4.02 7.47
C ALA A 121 -20.50 -3.73 6.07
N PHE A 122 -19.96 -2.52 5.84
CA PHE A 122 -19.53 -2.05 4.52
C PHE A 122 -18.09 -1.49 4.53
N ASN A 123 -17.31 -1.80 5.57
CA ASN A 123 -15.92 -1.41 5.70
C ASN A 123 -15.09 -2.63 6.17
N PRO A 124 -14.34 -3.30 5.28
CA PRO A 124 -13.91 -2.83 3.97
C PRO A 124 -15.05 -2.78 2.93
N ALA A 125 -14.87 -1.93 1.91
CA ALA A 125 -15.80 -1.80 0.81
C ALA A 125 -16.02 -3.16 0.10
N PRO A 126 -17.28 -3.58 -0.15
CA PRO A 126 -17.57 -4.84 -0.81
C PRO A 126 -16.97 -4.96 -2.23
N ASN A 127 -16.85 -3.83 -2.93
CA ASN A 127 -16.24 -3.73 -4.24
C ASN A 127 -15.28 -2.53 -4.29
N TRP A 128 -14.02 -2.78 -3.93
CA TRP A 128 -12.98 -1.74 -3.92
C TRP A 128 -12.76 -1.11 -5.30
N GLY A 129 -12.86 -1.89 -6.39
CA GLY A 129 -12.64 -1.39 -7.74
C GLY A 129 -13.71 -0.39 -8.18
N GLY A 130 -14.98 -0.68 -7.86
CA GLY A 130 -16.09 0.24 -8.11
C GLY A 130 -16.06 1.50 -7.25
N GLU A 131 -15.49 1.44 -6.03
CA GLU A 131 -15.24 2.64 -5.23
C GLU A 131 -14.13 3.51 -5.84
N LEU A 132 -13.01 2.93 -6.23
CA LEU A 132 -11.92 3.69 -6.87
C LEU A 132 -12.37 4.36 -8.18
N HIS A 133 -13.15 3.66 -9.01
CA HIS A 133 -13.67 4.24 -10.24
C HIS A 133 -14.52 5.50 -9.95
N ARG A 134 -15.41 5.42 -8.96
CA ARG A 134 -16.20 6.59 -8.53
C ARG A 134 -15.33 7.71 -7.99
N MET A 135 -14.26 7.41 -7.25
CA MET A 135 -13.32 8.43 -6.76
C MET A 135 -12.65 9.16 -7.93
N ILE A 136 -12.25 8.44 -8.97
CA ILE A 136 -11.66 9.01 -10.19
C ILE A 136 -12.67 9.91 -10.90
N GLU A 137 -13.90 9.44 -11.13
CA GLU A 137 -14.97 10.25 -11.76
C GLU A 137 -15.24 11.56 -11.00
N HIS A 138 -15.18 11.53 -9.66
CA HIS A 138 -15.35 12.73 -8.84
C HIS A 138 -14.16 13.69 -8.94
N CYS A 139 -12.95 13.19 -9.13
CA CYS A 139 -11.78 14.03 -9.39
C CYS A 139 -11.83 14.68 -10.77
N ASP A 140 -12.32 13.97 -11.79
CA ASP A 140 -12.42 14.49 -13.17
C ASP A 140 -13.55 15.52 -13.34
N ALA A 141 -14.54 15.51 -12.44
CA ALA A 141 -15.68 16.43 -12.45
C ALA A 141 -15.43 17.73 -11.66
N ALA A 142 -14.30 17.86 -10.96
CA ALA A 142 -13.95 18.99 -10.08
C ALA A 142 -12.92 19.93 -10.74
#